data_AF-A0A1Q5UEX0-F1
#
_entry.id   AF-A0A1Q5UEX0-F1
#
_cell.length_a   1.000
_cell.length_b   1.000
_cell.length_c   1.000
_cell.angle_alpha   90.00
_cell.angle_beta   90.00
_cell.angle_gamma   90.00
#
_symmetry.space_group_name_H-M   'P 1'
#
loop_
_entity.id
_entity.type
_entity.pdbx_description
1 polymer ?
#
loop_
_entity_poly.entity_id
_entity_poly.type
_entity_poly.pdbx_seq_one_letter_code
_entity_poly.pdbx_strand_id
1 'polypeptide(L)'
;MSDFEQRRDEITAKLIEAAENDGFFTLVDHGISKSEIEAQFSISKTFFDLPAEIKSKTAHDPITNSGWEYKAQLRPSTGTYNQKESL
;
A
#
# COMPACT_ATOMS: atom_id res chain seq x y z
N MET A 1 -0.13 6.39 -18.73
CA MET A 1 -1.58 6.18 -18.82
C MET A 1 -2.28 7.30 -19.61
N SER A 2 -1.53 8.13 -20.34
CA SER A 2 -2.12 9.15 -21.22
C SER A 2 -2.98 8.53 -22.33
N ASP A 3 -4.05 9.23 -22.71
CA ASP A 3 -4.97 8.84 -23.77
C ASP A 3 -5.57 7.43 -23.60
N PHE A 4 -5.82 7.06 -22.34
CA PHE A 4 -6.26 5.71 -21.96
C PHE A 4 -7.42 5.19 -22.81
N GLU A 5 -8.45 6.02 -23.04
CA GLU A 5 -9.62 5.64 -23.84
C GLU A 5 -9.26 5.26 -25.29
N GLN A 6 -8.25 5.90 -25.88
CA GLN A 6 -7.80 5.64 -27.26
C GLN A 6 -6.80 4.49 -27.34
N ARG A 7 -6.13 4.16 -26.23
CA ARG A 7 -5.00 3.20 -26.18
C ARG A 7 -5.27 2.01 -25.28
N ARG A 8 -6.52 1.77 -24.89
CA ARG A 8 -6.88 0.77 -23.88
C ARG A 8 -6.34 -0.62 -24.20
N ASP A 9 -6.46 -1.07 -25.45
CA ASP A 9 -6.02 -2.40 -25.86
C ASP A 9 -4.48 -2.52 -25.85
N GLU A 10 -3.77 -1.48 -26.30
CA GLU A 10 -2.30 -1.39 -26.24
C GLU A 10 -1.80 -1.41 -24.78
N ILE A 11 -2.43 -0.60 -23.92
CA ILE A 11 -2.09 -0.53 -22.50
C ILE A 11 -2.35 -1.88 -21.85
N THR A 12 -3.47 -2.53 -22.16
CA THR A 12 -3.81 -3.86 -21.63
C THR A 12 -2.75 -4.89 -22.03
N ALA A 13 -2.34 -4.93 -23.31
CA ALA A 13 -1.31 -5.84 -23.77
C ALA A 13 0.02 -5.63 -23.03
N LYS A 14 0.44 -4.38 -22.84
CA LYS A 14 1.67 -4.04 -22.10
C LYS A 14 1.61 -4.42 -20.62
N LEU A 15 0.46 -4.24 -19.97
CA LEU A 15 0.27 -4.64 -18.58
C LEU A 15 0.34 -6.16 -18.41
N ILE A 16 -0.26 -6.91 -19.33
CA ILE A 16 -0.18 -8.38 -19.34
C ILE A 16 1.26 -8.82 -19.56
N GLU A 17 1.93 -8.29 -20.59
CA GLU A 17 3.32 -8.63 -20.91
C GLU A 17 4.26 -8.40 -19.71
N ALA A 18 4.17 -7.24 -19.06
CA ALA A 18 5.00 -6.93 -17.89
C ALA A 18 4.64 -7.81 -16.68
N ALA A 19 3.35 -8.10 -16.46
CA ALA A 19 2.93 -8.99 -15.39
C ALA A 19 3.44 -10.43 -15.58
N GLU A 20 3.44 -10.94 -16.81
CA GLU A 20 3.86 -12.31 -17.13
C GLU A 20 5.38 -12.47 -17.14
N ASN A 21 6.12 -11.47 -17.63
CA ASN A 21 7.57 -11.61 -17.86
C ASN A 21 8.43 -10.97 -16.78
N ASP A 22 8.00 -9.83 -16.21
CA ASP A 22 8.77 -9.11 -15.19
C ASP A 22 8.20 -9.32 -13.78
N GLY A 23 6.89 -9.59 -13.67
CA GLY A 23 6.18 -9.78 -12.40
C GLY A 23 5.80 -8.47 -11.68
N PHE A 24 6.16 -7.31 -12.23
CA PHE A 24 5.79 -5.98 -11.73
C PHE A 24 5.91 -4.93 -12.83
N PHE A 25 5.26 -3.78 -12.64
CA PHE A 25 5.37 -2.62 -13.53
C PHE A 25 5.09 -1.33 -12.77
N THR A 26 5.52 -0.20 -13.34
CA THR A 26 5.18 1.14 -12.83
C THR A 26 4.16 1.79 -13.75
N LEU A 27 3.13 2.40 -13.16
CA LEU A 27 2.20 3.25 -13.90
C LEU A 27 2.67 4.71 -13.82
N VAL A 28 2.69 5.37 -14.97
CA VAL A 28 2.88 6.83 -15.08
C VAL A 28 1.62 7.46 -15.64
N ASP A 29 1.43 8.77 -15.43
CA ASP A 29 0.24 9.54 -15.84
C ASP A 29 -1.09 8.97 -15.33
N HIS A 30 -1.11 8.40 -14.13
CA HIS A 30 -2.31 7.80 -13.51
C HIS A 30 -3.25 8.84 -12.87
N GLY A 31 -2.97 10.14 -13.04
CA GLY A 31 -3.83 11.23 -12.57
C GLY A 31 -3.73 11.58 -11.08
N ILE A 32 -2.95 10.83 -10.28
CA ILE A 32 -2.70 11.19 -8.87
C ILE A 32 -1.47 12.09 -8.84
N SER A 33 -1.62 13.29 -8.28
CA SER A 33 -0.52 14.25 -8.20
C SER A 33 0.51 13.82 -7.15
N LYS A 34 1.76 14.27 -7.35
CA LYS A 34 2.84 14.06 -6.37
C LYS A 34 2.47 14.65 -5.01
N SER A 35 1.81 15.81 -4.98
CA SER A 35 1.38 16.46 -3.75
C SER A 35 0.34 15.64 -2.97
N GLU A 36 -0.59 14.96 -3.66
CA GLU A 36 -1.55 14.07 -2.99
C GLU A 36 -0.84 12.86 -2.38
N ILE A 37 0.12 12.27 -3.09
CA ILE A 37 0.94 11.16 -2.58
C ILE A 37 1.73 11.60 -1.35
N GLU A 38 2.43 12.73 -1.42
CA GLU A 38 3.21 13.29 -0.31
C GLU A 38 2.33 13.63 0.91
N ALA A 39 1.12 14.14 0.68
CA ALA A 39 0.16 14.41 1.75
C ALA A 39 -0.23 13.13 2.51
N GLN A 40 -0.50 12.03 1.80
CA GLN A 40 -0.82 10.75 2.45
C GLN A 40 0.37 10.19 3.25
N PHE A 41 1.59 10.26 2.71
CA PHE A 41 2.80 9.89 3.46
C PHE A 41 2.99 10.76 4.72
N SER A 42 2.72 12.07 4.63
CA SER A 42 2.82 12.97 5.77
C SER A 42 1.81 12.61 6.88
N ILE A 43 0.58 12.27 6.51
CA ILE A 43 -0.46 11.82 7.47
C ILE A 43 -0.02 10.52 8.14
N SER A 44 0.43 9.54 7.35
CA SER A 44 0.91 8.25 7.86
C SER A 44 2.07 8.42 8.84
N LYS A 45 3.08 9.23 8.47
CA LYS A 45 4.21 9.56 9.34
C LYS A 45 3.75 10.20 10.66
N THR A 46 2.87 11.19 10.58
CA THR A 46 2.34 11.89 11.76
C THR A 46 1.63 10.91 12.70
N PHE A 47 0.87 9.96 12.17
CA PHE A 47 0.23 8.92 12.97
C PHE A 47 1.25 8.01 13.66
N PHE A 48 2.24 7.49 12.92
CA PHE A 48 3.20 6.55 13.48
C PHE A 48 4.18 7.17 14.48
N ASP A 49 4.43 8.48 14.39
CA ASP A 49 5.19 9.27 15.36
C ASP A 49 4.45 9.46 16.72
N LEU A 50 3.16 9.11 16.81
CA LEU A 50 2.42 9.17 18.07
C LEU A 50 2.87 8.08 19.06
N PRO A 51 2.73 8.32 20.38
CA PRO A 51 2.95 7.29 21.40
C PRO A 51 2.06 6.05 21.18
N ALA A 52 2.57 4.88 21.54
CA ALA A 52 1.87 3.61 21.35
C ALA A 52 0.50 3.59 22.04
N GLU A 53 0.36 4.25 23.19
CA GLU A 53 -0.88 4.35 23.96
C GLU A 53 -1.97 5.11 23.19
N ILE A 54 -1.57 6.05 22.33
CA ILE A 54 -2.50 6.80 21.47
C ILE A 54 -2.87 5.96 20.25
N LYS A 55 -1.89 5.36 19.58
CA LYS A 55 -2.13 4.48 18.42
C LYS A 55 -3.00 3.27 18.78
N SER A 56 -2.87 2.75 20.00
CA SER A 56 -3.68 1.64 20.53
C SER A 56 -5.19 1.92 20.58
N LYS A 57 -5.61 3.20 20.53
CA LYS A 57 -7.04 3.58 20.52
C LYS A 57 -7.74 3.19 19.21
N THR A 58 -6.98 2.95 18.16
CA THR A 58 -7.46 2.46 16.86
C THR A 58 -6.96 1.04 16.64
N ALA A 59 -7.10 0.14 17.61
CA ALA A 59 -6.58 -1.23 17.53
C ALA A 59 -7.12 -1.99 16.30
N HIS A 60 -6.29 -2.86 15.71
CA HIS A 60 -6.67 -3.74 14.61
C HIS A 60 -7.87 -4.60 14.97
N ASP A 61 -8.90 -4.54 14.13
CA ASP A 61 -10.06 -5.42 14.18
C ASP A 61 -9.92 -6.49 13.08
N PRO A 62 -9.79 -7.78 13.44
CA PRO A 62 -9.64 -8.85 12.47
C PRO A 62 -10.89 -9.10 11.61
N ILE A 63 -12.06 -8.61 12.01
CA ILE A 63 -13.30 -8.74 11.23
C ILE A 63 -13.29 -7.75 10.06
N THR A 64 -12.95 -6.49 10.32
CA THR A 64 -12.86 -5.44 9.30
C THR A 64 -11.48 -5.34 8.64
N ASN A 65 -10.49 -6.08 9.17
CA ASN A 65 -9.08 -6.04 8.79
C ASN A 65 -8.51 -4.61 8.71
N SER A 66 -8.88 -3.78 9.67
CA SER A 66 -8.54 -2.35 9.71
C SER A 66 -8.06 -1.98 11.11
N GLY A 67 -7.16 -0.99 11.19
CA GLY A 67 -6.66 -0.47 12.47
C GLY A 67 -5.21 -0.87 12.74
N TRP A 68 -4.68 -0.24 13.78
CA TRP A 68 -3.28 -0.29 14.17
C TRP A 68 -2.89 -1.63 14.81
N GLU A 69 -1.82 -2.20 14.30
CA GLU A 69 -1.14 -3.37 14.86
C GLU A 69 0.37 -3.13 14.96
N TYR A 70 1.01 -3.72 15.97
CA TYR A 70 2.44 -3.63 16.22
C TYR A 70 3.03 -5.01 16.44
N LYS A 71 3.92 -5.45 15.54
CA LYS A 71 4.64 -6.73 15.60
C LYS A 71 3.77 -7.97 15.84
N ALA A 72 2.51 -7.93 15.39
CA ALA A 72 1.52 -8.97 15.68
C ALA A 72 1.41 -10.03 14.58
N GLN A 73 1.82 -9.72 13.34
CA GLN A 73 1.67 -10.65 12.22
C GLN A 73 2.75 -11.73 12.22
N LEU A 74 2.32 -12.97 12.45
CA LEU A 74 3.14 -14.18 12.32
C LEU A 74 3.27 -14.56 10.85
N ARG A 75 4.50 -14.73 10.36
CA ARG A 75 4.78 -15.18 8.99
C ARG A 75 4.83 -16.71 8.93
N PRO A 76 3.84 -17.40 8.34
CA PRO A 76 3.74 -18.87 8.43
C PRO A 76 4.95 -19.61 7.87
N SER A 77 5.59 -19.07 6.83
CA SER A 77 6.77 -19.69 6.20
C SER A 77 8.04 -19.68 7.06
N THR A 78 8.09 -18.83 8.09
CA THR A 78 9.29 -18.68 8.94
C THR A 78 9.00 -18.91 10.42
N GLY A 79 7.73 -18.88 10.83
CA GLY A 79 7.33 -18.93 12.24
C GLY A 79 7.75 -17.70 13.04
N THR A 80 8.14 -16.60 12.39
CA THR A 80 8.59 -15.37 13.06
C THR A 80 7.59 -14.23 12.90
N TYR A 81 7.55 -13.33 13.89
CA TYR A 81 6.73 -12.13 13.85
C TYR A 81 7.40 -11.03 13.01
N ASN A 82 6.63 -10.41 12.13
CA ASN A 82 7.09 -9.28 11.33
C ASN A 82 7.50 -8.10 12.23
N GLN A 83 8.69 -7.54 12.01
CA GLN A 83 9.15 -6.34 12.70
C GLN A 83 8.57 -5.08 12.06
N LYS A 84 7.24 -4.96 12.04
CA LYS A 84 6.51 -3.83 11.46
C LYS A 84 5.41 -3.34 12.39
N GLU A 85 4.95 -2.13 12.10
CA GLU A 85 3.61 -1.68 12.45
C GLU A 85 2.83 -1.35 11.18
N SER A 86 1.50 -1.43 11.26
CA SER A 86 0.59 -0.98 10.21
C SER A 86 -0.65 -0.35 10.82
N LEU A 87 -1.36 0.43 10.02
CA LEU A 87 -2.65 1.07 10.31
C LEU A 87 -3.65 0.68 9.23
#